data_AF-A8G0L4-F1
#
_entry.id   AF-A8G0L4-F1
#
_cell.length_a   1.000
_cell.length_b   1.000
_cell.length_c   1.000
_cell.angle_alpha   90.00
_cell.angle_beta   90.00
_cell.angle_gamma   90.00
#
_symmetry.space_group_name_H-M   'P 1'
#
loop_
_entity.id
_entity.type
_entity.pdbx_description
1 polymer ?
#
loop_
_entity_poly.entity_id
_entity_poly.type
_entity_poly.pdbx_seq_one_letter_code
_entity_poly.pdbx_strand_id
1 'polypeptide(L)'
;MRFNMRNISIDLYKLISSSLLFLLFSTLVTVGFVVTVTGGVSHLFQLDVHLSGIEMAISLAMFVSLPFLFGRFFYYFYLMVKRGRRLGIAVFCYQNLFNPFNFLLFPSLLNLYGHELRRRCLVSVILLIGIYGLVFFVGI
;
A
#
# COMPACT_ATOMS: atom_id res chain seq x y z
N MET A 1 21.30 12.02 19.98
CA MET A 1 20.39 12.24 18.83
C MET A 1 20.76 11.28 17.71
N ARG A 2 19.88 10.35 17.34
CA ARG A 2 20.10 9.38 16.26
C ARG A 2 18.81 9.27 15.46
N PHE A 3 18.77 9.86 14.26
CA PHE A 3 17.67 9.66 13.33
C PHE A 3 17.72 8.21 12.84
N ASN A 4 16.88 7.34 13.41
CA ASN A 4 16.70 5.98 12.94
C ASN A 4 15.76 5.99 11.71
N MET A 5 16.36 6.23 10.55
CA MET A 5 15.88 5.76 9.24
C MET A 5 16.62 4.46 8.84
N ARG A 6 16.92 3.58 9.80
CA ARG A 6 17.92 2.50 9.63
C ARG A 6 17.35 1.08 9.54
N ASN A 7 16.06 0.90 9.29
CA ASN A 7 15.48 -0.45 9.25
C ASN A 7 14.39 -0.64 8.19
N ILE A 8 14.64 -0.14 6.98
CA ILE A 8 14.07 -0.78 5.78
C ILE A 8 15.23 -1.55 5.16
N SER A 9 15.61 -2.68 5.77
CA SER A 9 16.41 -3.68 5.08
C SER A 9 15.48 -4.34 4.08
N ILE A 10 15.53 -3.90 2.81
CA ILE A 10 14.88 -4.63 1.73
C ILE A 10 15.71 -5.91 1.59
N ASP A 11 15.23 -6.95 2.23
CA ASP A 11 15.81 -8.28 2.16
C ASP A 11 15.46 -8.82 0.77
N LEU A 12 16.33 -8.52 -0.20
CA LEU A 12 16.10 -8.75 -1.63
C LEU A 12 15.72 -10.21 -1.90
N TYR A 13 16.32 -11.13 -1.15
CA TYR A 13 16.03 -12.56 -1.20
C TYR A 13 14.57 -12.87 -0.81
N LYS A 14 14.08 -12.30 0.30
CA LYS A 14 12.67 -12.45 0.70
C LYS A 14 11.72 -11.80 -0.29
N LEU A 15 12.10 -10.67 -0.87
CA LEU A 15 11.29 -9.98 -1.86
C LEU A 15 11.15 -10.82 -3.14
N ILE A 16 12.27 -11.36 -3.65
CA ILE A 16 12.30 -12.23 -4.82
C ILE A 16 11.52 -13.51 -4.55
N SER A 17 11.76 -14.18 -3.41
CA SER A 17 11.06 -15.40 -3.03
C SER A 17 9.54 -15.19 -2.94
N SER A 18 9.11 -14.09 -2.30
CA SER A 18 7.68 -13.75 -2.19
C SER A 18 7.07 -13.41 -3.56
N SER A 19 7.82 -12.74 -4.43
CA SER A 19 7.37 -12.40 -5.79
C SER A 19 7.27 -13.64 -6.66
N LEU A 20 8.19 -14.59 -6.52
CA LEU A 20 8.20 -15.85 -7.28
C LEU A 20 7.06 -16.77 -6.84
N LEU A 21 6.78 -16.85 -5.54
CA LEU A 21 5.60 -17.53 -5.01
C LEU A 21 4.30 -16.89 -5.50
N PHE A 22 4.23 -15.56 -5.55
CA PHE A 22 3.08 -14.85 -6.10
C PHE A 22 2.86 -15.16 -7.59
N LEU A 23 3.93 -15.16 -8.39
CA LEU A 23 3.86 -15.53 -9.80
C LEU A 23 3.39 -16.98 -9.98
N LEU A 24 3.91 -17.91 -9.19
CA LEU A 24 3.52 -19.32 -9.24
C LEU A 24 2.06 -19.53 -8.82
N PHE A 25 1.60 -18.84 -7.78
CA PHE A 25 0.20 -18.86 -7.37
C PHE A 25 -0.72 -18.26 -8.44
N SER A 26 -0.32 -17.13 -9.02
CA SER A 26 -1.09 -16.47 -10.08
C SER A 26 -1.21 -17.33 -11.34
N THR A 27 -0.14 -18.02 -11.74
CA THR A 27 -0.18 -18.93 -12.90
C THR A 27 -1.07 -20.14 -12.61
N LEU A 28 -0.98 -20.74 -11.42
CA LEU A 28 -1.86 -21.86 -11.03
C LEU A 28 -3.34 -21.46 -11.03
N VAL A 29 -3.67 -20.30 -10.46
CA VAL A 29 -5.06 -19.80 -10.44
C VAL A 29 -5.56 -19.52 -11.86
N THR A 30 -4.73 -18.91 -12.71
CA THR A 30 -5.09 -18.62 -14.10
C THR A 30 -5.33 -19.91 -14.88
N VAL A 31 -4.44 -20.90 -14.76
CA VAL A 31 -4.59 -22.21 -15.40
C VAL A 31 -5.85 -22.92 -14.89
N GLY A 32 -6.09 -22.92 -13.58
CA GLY A 32 -7.28 -23.51 -12.98
C GLY A 32 -8.57 -22.86 -13.46
N PHE A 33 -8.61 -21.52 -13.52
CA PHE A 33 -9.76 -20.76 -14.00
C PHE A 33 -10.03 -21.04 -15.49
N VAL A 34 -9.00 -21.00 -16.34
CA VAL A 34 -9.15 -21.27 -17.78
C VAL A 34 -9.64 -22.69 -18.02
N VAL A 35 -9.05 -23.69 -17.36
CA VAL A 35 -9.44 -25.10 -17.53
C VAL A 35 -10.86 -25.35 -17.04
N THR A 36 -11.26 -24.75 -15.92
CA THR A 36 -12.62 -24.91 -15.37
C THR A 36 -13.69 -24.21 -16.21
N VAL A 37 -13.39 -23.05 -16.80
CA VAL A 37 -14.36 -22.26 -17.57
C VAL A 37 -14.45 -22.71 -19.03
N THR A 38 -13.32 -23.04 -19.68
CA THR A 38 -13.28 -23.35 -21.13
C THR A 38 -13.20 -24.85 -21.44
N GLY A 39 -12.90 -25.70 -20.47
CA GLY A 39 -12.81 -27.16 -20.66
C GLY A 39 -11.70 -27.63 -21.60
N GLY A 40 -10.84 -26.72 -22.09
CA GLY A 40 -9.83 -27.00 -23.11
C GLY A 40 -8.51 -26.26 -22.85
N VAL A 41 -7.40 -27.00 -22.96
CA VAL A 41 -6.03 -26.50 -22.71
C VAL A 41 -5.53 -25.61 -23.86
N SER A 42 -6.18 -25.66 -25.02
CA SER A 42 -5.82 -24.92 -26.25
C SER A 42 -5.93 -23.40 -26.11
N HIS A 43 -6.80 -22.91 -25.22
CA HIS A 43 -6.98 -21.48 -24.99
C HIS A 43 -5.89 -20.86 -24.11
N LEU A 44 -5.05 -21.67 -23.45
CA LEU A 44 -3.96 -21.16 -22.59
C LEU A 44 -2.84 -20.45 -23.36
N PHE A 45 -2.69 -20.71 -24.67
CA PHE A 45 -1.67 -20.04 -25.49
C PHE A 45 -2.18 -18.76 -26.14
N GLN A 46 -3.45 -18.40 -25.95
CA GLN A 46 -3.99 -17.16 -26.49
C GLN A 46 -3.51 -15.97 -25.65
N LEU A 47 -2.96 -14.98 -26.36
CA LEU A 47 -2.40 -13.76 -25.75
C LEU A 47 -3.47 -13.00 -24.94
N ASP A 48 -4.73 -13.05 -25.39
CA ASP A 48 -5.88 -12.45 -24.71
C ASP A 48 -6.15 -13.07 -23.33
N VAL A 49 -5.93 -14.37 -23.16
CA VAL A 49 -6.12 -15.08 -21.88
C VAL A 49 -5.04 -14.68 -20.88
N HIS A 50 -3.80 -14.48 -21.35
CA HIS A 50 -2.73 -13.97 -20.50
C HIS A 50 -2.95 -12.50 -20.10
N LEU A 51 -3.42 -11.66 -21.02
CA LEU A 51 -3.76 -10.26 -20.73
C LEU A 51 -4.90 -10.19 -19.70
N SER A 52 -5.96 -10.95 -19.90
CA SER A 52 -7.09 -11.03 -18.95
C SER A 52 -6.66 -11.59 -17.59
N GLY A 53 -5.76 -12.58 -17.55
CA GLY A 53 -5.18 -13.09 -16.31
C GLY A 53 -4.36 -12.05 -15.55
N ILE A 54 -3.60 -11.22 -16.27
CA ILE A 54 -2.85 -10.10 -15.68
C ILE A 54 -3.81 -9.05 -15.12
N GLU A 55 -4.83 -8.64 -15.87
CA GLU A 55 -5.86 -7.70 -15.40
C GLU A 55 -6.56 -8.20 -14.13
N MET A 56 -6.91 -9.49 -14.09
CA MET A 56 -7.56 -10.11 -12.94
C MET A 56 -6.60 -10.16 -11.73
N ALA A 57 -5.34 -10.51 -11.93
CA ALA A 57 -4.33 -10.53 -10.88
C ALA A 57 -4.06 -9.14 -10.29
N ILE A 58 -3.98 -8.12 -11.16
CA ILE A 58 -3.83 -6.72 -10.72
C ILE A 58 -5.08 -6.28 -9.94
N SER A 59 -6.28 -6.56 -10.44
CA SER A 59 -7.55 -6.22 -9.77
C SER A 59 -7.63 -6.85 -8.37
N LEU A 60 -7.22 -8.11 -8.24
CA LEU A 60 -7.21 -8.81 -6.96
C LEU A 60 -6.16 -8.23 -6.00
N ALA A 61 -4.96 -7.92 -6.53
CA ALA A 61 -3.91 -7.26 -5.76
C ALA A 61 -4.38 -5.89 -5.24
N MET A 62 -5.10 -5.11 -6.05
CA MET A 62 -5.71 -3.84 -5.61
C MET A 62 -6.76 -4.06 -4.53
N PHE A 63 -7.68 -5.01 -4.74
CA PHE A 63 -8.77 -5.30 -3.80
C PHE A 63 -8.25 -5.64 -2.39
N VAL A 64 -7.11 -6.34 -2.31
CA VAL A 64 -6.48 -6.68 -1.03
C VAL A 64 -5.61 -5.53 -0.50
N SER A 65 -4.83 -4.88 -1.37
CA SER A 65 -3.85 -3.87 -0.95
C SER A 65 -4.48 -2.55 -0.54
N LEU A 66 -5.56 -2.11 -1.19
CA LEU A 66 -6.26 -0.86 -0.86
C LEU A 66 -6.80 -0.84 0.57
N PRO A 67 -7.65 -1.78 1.03
CA PRO A 67 -8.16 -1.76 2.40
C PRO A 67 -7.04 -1.91 3.42
N PHE A 68 -6.00 -2.70 3.10
CA PHE A 68 -4.83 -2.85 3.96
C PHE A 68 -4.06 -1.53 4.12
N LEU A 69 -3.80 -0.81 3.02
CA LEU A 69 -3.09 0.48 3.05
C LEU A 69 -3.92 1.58 3.70
N PHE A 70 -5.24 1.62 3.46
CA PHE A 70 -6.15 2.52 4.15
C PHE A 70 -6.16 2.24 5.66
N GLY A 71 -6.33 0.98 6.07
CA GLY A 71 -6.29 0.59 7.48
C GLY A 71 -4.98 0.96 8.14
N ARG A 72 -3.85 0.71 7.46
CA ARG A 72 -2.52 1.09 7.91
C ARG A 72 -2.38 2.61 8.06
N PHE A 73 -2.87 3.38 7.10
CA PHE A 73 -2.88 4.84 7.17
C PHE A 73 -3.70 5.33 8.37
N PHE A 74 -4.95 4.90 8.50
CA PHE A 74 -5.82 5.31 9.61
C PHE A 74 -5.25 4.93 10.98
N TYR A 75 -4.67 3.74 11.10
CA TYR A 75 -4.03 3.29 12.33
C TYR A 75 -2.88 4.21 12.76
N TYR A 76 -1.94 4.48 11.85
CA TYR A 76 -0.81 5.35 12.18
C TYR A 76 -1.23 6.82 12.34
N PHE A 77 -2.23 7.28 11.58
CA PHE A 77 -2.76 8.62 11.69
C PHE A 77 -3.44 8.82 13.05
N TYR A 78 -4.26 7.87 13.48
CA TYR A 78 -4.87 7.87 14.81
C TYR A 78 -3.81 7.91 15.93
N LEU A 79 -2.77 7.07 15.84
CA LEU A 79 -1.66 7.07 16.79
C LEU A 79 -0.89 8.40 16.79
N MET A 80 -0.70 9.02 15.62
CA MET A 80 -0.02 10.29 15.47
C MET A 80 -0.83 11.41 16.14
N VAL A 81 -2.14 11.45 15.91
CA VAL A 81 -3.04 12.42 16.55
C VAL A 81 -3.13 12.17 18.06
N LYS A 82 -3.17 10.92 18.52
CA LYS A 82 -3.33 10.62 19.95
C LYS A 82 -2.05 10.84 20.76
N ARG A 83 -0.90 10.40 20.26
CA ARG A 83 0.38 10.31 21.00
C ARG A 83 1.56 11.03 20.32
N GLY A 84 1.47 11.33 19.03
CA GLY A 84 2.54 11.95 18.25
C GLY A 84 2.58 13.48 18.34
N ARG A 85 1.61 14.12 18.99
CA ARG A 85 1.54 15.58 19.15
C ARG A 85 2.61 16.08 20.11
N ARG A 86 3.12 17.29 19.84
CA ARG A 86 3.97 18.01 20.78
C ARG A 86 3.15 18.47 21.99
N LEU A 87 3.80 18.56 23.16
CA LEU A 87 3.17 19.03 24.39
C LEU A 87 2.58 20.45 24.18
N GLY A 88 1.33 20.65 24.60
CA GLY A 88 0.61 21.92 24.43
C GLY A 88 -0.18 22.07 23.13
N ILE A 89 -0.10 21.12 22.19
CA ILE A 89 -0.83 21.19 20.90
C ILE A 89 -2.11 20.34 20.97
N ALA A 90 -3.27 20.99 20.94
CA ALA A 90 -4.56 20.32 20.86
C ALA A 90 -4.81 19.72 19.46
N VAL A 91 -5.72 18.74 19.36
CA VAL A 91 -6.09 18.11 18.06
C VAL A 91 -6.66 19.14 17.09
N PHE A 92 -7.54 20.00 17.62
CA PHE A 92 -8.08 21.17 16.94
C PHE A 92 -7.49 22.40 17.62
N CYS A 93 -6.54 23.07 16.95
CA CYS A 93 -5.98 24.32 17.41
C CYS A 93 -5.68 25.23 16.21
N TYR A 94 -5.51 26.52 16.49
CA TYR A 94 -5.17 27.52 15.47
C TYR A 94 -3.87 27.17 14.73
N GLN A 95 -2.88 26.61 15.44
CA GLN A 95 -1.61 26.14 14.85
C GLN A 95 -1.81 25.01 13.83
N ASN A 96 -2.87 24.22 13.98
CA ASN A 96 -3.24 23.15 13.06
C ASN A 96 -4.30 23.61 12.04
N LEU A 97 -4.63 24.91 11.98
CA LEU A 97 -5.76 25.50 11.26
C LEU A 97 -7.07 24.71 11.44
N PHE A 98 -7.30 24.17 12.64
CA PHE A 98 -8.46 23.32 12.94
C PHE A 98 -8.61 22.08 12.04
N ASN A 99 -7.53 21.61 11.40
CA ASN A 99 -7.54 20.45 10.53
C ASN A 99 -6.51 19.39 10.99
N PRO A 100 -6.91 18.21 11.50
CA PRO A 100 -5.98 17.18 11.94
C PRO A 100 -5.05 16.64 10.84
N PHE A 101 -5.42 16.78 9.56
CA PHE A 101 -4.54 16.39 8.46
C PHE A 101 -3.28 17.28 8.35
N ASN A 102 -3.30 18.48 8.91
CA ASN A 102 -2.15 19.37 8.93
C ASN A 102 -0.98 18.82 9.76
N PHE A 103 -1.20 17.83 10.65
CA PHE A 103 -0.11 17.07 11.27
C PHE A 103 0.73 16.29 10.24
N LEU A 104 0.20 15.94 9.07
CA LEU A 104 0.97 15.32 7.98
C LEU A 104 1.84 16.34 7.24
N LEU A 105 1.40 17.59 7.17
CA LEU A 105 2.07 18.66 6.41
C LEU A 105 3.11 19.39 7.26
N PHE A 106 2.79 19.69 8.51
CA PHE A 106 3.63 20.50 9.40
C PHE A 106 4.36 19.63 10.44
N PRO A 107 5.63 19.27 10.18
CA PRO A 107 6.44 18.51 11.14
C PRO A 107 6.64 19.21 12.49
N SER A 108 6.56 20.55 12.53
CA SER A 108 6.77 21.37 13.73
C SER A 108 5.76 21.09 14.85
N LEU A 109 4.59 20.52 14.51
CA LEU A 109 3.51 20.18 15.43
C LEU A 109 3.70 18.82 16.11
N LEU A 110 4.71 18.04 15.70
CA LEU A 110 4.93 16.67 16.14
C LEU A 110 6.12 16.56 17.10
N ASN A 111 6.07 15.53 17.95
CA ASN A 111 7.21 15.09 18.75
C ASN A 111 8.02 14.03 17.96
N LEU A 112 9.15 13.56 18.52
CA LEU A 112 9.99 12.52 17.88
C LEU A 112 9.22 11.26 17.50
N TYR A 113 8.25 10.84 18.32
CA TYR A 113 7.41 9.68 18.05
C TYR A 113 6.41 9.95 16.91
N GLY A 114 5.82 11.15 16.89
CA GLY A 114 4.95 11.63 15.82
C GLY A 114 5.65 11.73 14.48
N HIS A 115 6.92 12.11 14.45
CA HIS A 115 7.73 12.10 13.22
C HIS A 115 7.85 10.71 12.60
N GLU A 116 8.03 9.67 13.41
CA GLU A 116 8.09 8.30 12.93
C GLU A 116 6.74 7.82 12.40
N LEU A 117 5.65 8.13 13.10
CA LEU A 117 4.29 7.78 12.67
C LEU A 117 3.89 8.53 11.40
N ARG A 118 4.26 9.81 11.27
CA ARG A 118 4.10 10.61 10.07
C ARG A 118 4.78 9.94 8.88
N ARG A 119 6.04 9.49 9.03
CA ARG A 119 6.77 8.78 7.98
C ARG A 119 6.01 7.53 7.53
N ARG A 120 5.47 6.74 8.47
CA ARG A 120 4.69 5.53 8.15
C ARG A 120 3.35 5.83 7.48
N CYS A 121 2.70 6.94 7.85
CA CYS A 121 1.51 7.45 7.14
C CYS A 121 1.87 7.84 5.71
N LEU A 122 2.93 8.64 5.52
CA LEU A 122 3.36 9.10 4.19
C LEU A 122 3.72 7.95 3.28
N VAL A 123 4.42 6.92 3.77
CA VAL A 123 4.69 5.70 2.98
C VAL A 123 3.38 5.04 2.53
N SER A 124 2.38 4.97 3.41
CA SER A 124 1.08 4.38 3.06
C SER A 124 0.35 5.21 1.99
N VAL A 125 0.40 6.54 2.10
CA VAL A 125 -0.17 7.48 1.10
C VAL A 125 0.55 7.37 -0.25
N ILE A 126 1.89 7.33 -0.25
CA ILE A 126 2.69 7.19 -1.49
C ILE A 126 2.38 5.86 -2.17
N LEU A 127 2.27 4.77 -1.42
CA LEU A 127 1.88 3.47 -1.97
C LEU A 127 0.45 3.50 -2.52
N LEU A 128 -0.48 4.18 -1.84
CA LEU A 128 -1.86 4.33 -2.29
C LEU A 128 -1.93 5.12 -3.61
N ILE A 129 -1.18 6.22 -3.71
CA ILE A 129 -1.04 7.01 -4.95
C ILE A 129 -0.40 6.16 -6.04
N GLY A 130 0.61 5.34 -5.72
CA GLY A 130 1.25 4.45 -6.68
C GLY A 130 0.29 3.42 -7.27
N ILE A 131 -0.53 2.79 -6.42
CA ILE A 131 -1.57 1.84 -6.86
C ILE A 131 -2.63 2.56 -7.69
N TYR A 132 -3.09 3.73 -7.25
CA TYR A 132 -4.06 4.52 -7.99
C TYR A 132 -3.52 4.98 -9.36
N GLY A 133 -2.25 5.37 -9.44
CA GLY A 133 -1.57 5.68 -10.69
C GLY A 133 -1.50 4.45 -11.60
N LEU A 134 -1.19 3.28 -11.05
CA LEU A 134 -1.18 2.03 -11.80
C LEU A 134 -2.57 1.69 -12.36
N VAL A 135 -3.65 1.87 -11.60
CA VAL A 135 -5.04 1.72 -12.09
C VAL A 135 -5.27 2.62 -13.30
N PHE A 136 -5.00 3.91 -13.13
CA PHE A 136 -5.29 4.92 -14.14
C PHE A 136 -4.49 4.69 -15.44
N PHE A 137 -3.23 4.26 -15.32
CA PHE A 137 -2.37 3.95 -16.48
C PHE A 137 -2.70 2.62 -17.15
N VAL A 138 -3.14 1.61 -16.39
CA VAL A 138 -3.55 0.30 -16.94
C VAL A 138 -4.91 0.40 -17.64
N GLY A 139 -5.69 1.45 -17.40
CA GLY A 139 -6.92 1.70 -18.14
C GLY A 139 -8.05 0.73 -17.76
N ILE A 140 -8.10 0.32 -16.49
CA ILE A 140 -9.29 -0.28 -15.88
C ILE A 140 -10.25 0.83 -15.45
#